data_AF-A0A6P1E239-F1
#
_entry.id   AF-A0A6P1E239-F1
#
_cell.length_a   1.000
_cell.length_b   1.000
_cell.length_c   1.000
_cell.angle_alpha   90.00
_cell.angle_beta   90.00
_cell.angle_gamma   90.00
#
_symmetry.space_group_name_H-M   'P 1'
#
loop_
_entity.id
_entity.type
_entity.pdbx_description
1 polymer ?
#
loop_
_entity_poly.entity_id
_entity_poly.type
_entity_poly.pdbx_seq_one_letter_code
_entity_poly.pdbx_strand_id
1 'polypeptide(L)'
;MKVRVEIDGDLKNKEIVIKAPRYDAETESLYQSIQNLYGQIKPLVFLKGTSEYYLDVNDILFFETDGRQVHAHTRDDEYVIRYRLYELEDLLTGQFVRISKSAIINSNQVYALTRSVSSIVVRFQNSSKQVYVSRRYYKVLKDKLERRR
;
A
#
# COMPACT_ATOMS: atom_id res chain seq x y z
N MET A 1 11.53 -28.30 9.17
CA MET A 1 11.70 -27.36 8.05
C MET A 1 13.13 -26.83 8.04
N LYS A 2 13.81 -26.81 6.89
CA LYS A 2 15.15 -26.24 6.73
C LYS A 2 15.06 -25.15 5.65
N VAL A 3 15.38 -23.91 6.01
CA VAL A 3 15.34 -22.78 5.07
C VAL A 3 16.78 -22.45 4.67
N ARG A 4 17.02 -22.29 3.35
CA ARG A 4 18.31 -21.95 2.77
C ARG A 4 18.12 -20.86 1.73
N VAL A 5 19.11 -19.97 1.62
CA VAL A 5 19.19 -18.94 0.57
C VAL A 5 20.52 -19.14 -0.14
N GLU A 6 20.46 -19.28 -1.46
CA GLU A 6 21.62 -19.40 -2.34
C GLU A 6 21.68 -18.13 -3.18
N ILE A 7 22.86 -17.51 -3.26
CA ILE A 7 23.09 -16.28 -4.04
C ILE A 7 24.00 -16.64 -5.19
N ASP A 8 23.51 -16.46 -6.41
CA ASP A 8 24.25 -16.64 -7.64
C ASP A 8 24.36 -15.30 -8.37
N GLY A 9 25.59 -14.82 -8.57
CA GLY A 9 25.89 -13.53 -9.19
C GLY A 9 25.72 -13.53 -10.71
N ASP A 10 25.64 -14.71 -11.34
CA ASP A 10 25.53 -14.85 -12.80
C ASP A 10 24.06 -14.95 -13.27
N LEU A 11 23.10 -15.00 -12.34
CA LEU A 11 21.67 -15.01 -12.66
C LEU A 11 21.23 -13.70 -13.31
N LYS A 12 20.75 -13.80 -14.57
CA LYS A 12 20.20 -12.65 -15.31
C LYS A 12 18.84 -12.19 -14.78
N ASN A 13 18.05 -13.11 -14.22
CA ASN A 13 16.73 -12.84 -13.67
C ASN A 13 16.59 -13.52 -12.31
N LYS A 14 15.78 -12.93 -11.43
CA LYS A 14 15.47 -13.50 -10.12
C LYS A 14 14.69 -14.80 -10.28
N GLU A 15 15.21 -15.87 -9.72
CA GLU A 15 14.54 -17.18 -9.65
C GLU A 15 14.24 -17.53 -8.18
N ILE A 16 13.09 -18.18 -7.93
CA ILE A 16 12.72 -18.73 -6.63
C ILE A 16 12.32 -20.18 -6.83
N VAL A 17 13.02 -21.11 -6.16
CA VAL A 17 12.77 -22.55 -6.25
C VAL A 17 12.28 -23.08 -4.91
N ILE A 18 11.10 -23.70 -4.89
CA ILE A 18 10.55 -24.40 -3.72
C ILE A 18 10.85 -25.89 -3.87
N LYS A 19 11.69 -26.45 -2.98
CA LYS A 19 11.99 -27.90 -2.94
C LYS A 19 11.27 -28.54 -1.75
N ALA A 20 10.35 -29.47 -2.03
CA ALA A 20 9.58 -30.20 -1.01
C ALA A 20 9.49 -31.71 -1.35
N PRO A 21 9.31 -32.61 -0.37
CA PRO A 21 9.17 -34.05 -0.64
C PRO A 21 7.92 -34.42 -1.45
N ARG A 22 6.86 -33.61 -1.38
CA ARG A 22 5.61 -33.76 -2.13
C ARG A 22 4.92 -32.40 -2.27
N TYR A 23 3.96 -32.30 -3.19
CA TYR A 23 3.08 -31.14 -3.30
C TYR A 23 1.85 -31.34 -2.40
N ASP A 24 1.89 -30.78 -1.20
CA ASP A 24 0.80 -30.82 -0.22
C ASP A 24 0.30 -29.42 0.15
N ALA A 25 -0.70 -29.33 1.03
CA ALA A 25 -1.36 -28.07 1.38
C ALA A 25 -0.39 -27.00 1.91
N GLU A 26 0.68 -27.41 2.60
CA GLU A 26 1.72 -26.49 3.08
C GLU A 26 2.54 -25.94 1.91
N THR A 27 2.95 -26.82 0.99
CA THR A 27 3.73 -26.45 -0.21
C THR A 27 2.93 -25.55 -1.16
N GLU A 28 1.65 -25.85 -1.37
CA GLU A 28 0.70 -25.03 -2.12
C GLU A 28 0.59 -23.64 -1.48
N SER A 29 0.36 -23.56 -0.17
CA SER A 29 0.23 -22.28 0.54
C SER A 29 1.47 -21.39 0.40
N LEU A 30 2.67 -21.99 0.46
CA LEU A 30 3.92 -21.27 0.25
C LEU A 30 4.07 -20.79 -1.20
N TYR A 31 3.74 -21.63 -2.18
CA TYR A 31 3.74 -21.27 -3.59
C TYR A 31 2.79 -20.09 -3.87
N GLN A 32 1.55 -20.16 -3.37
CA GLN A 32 0.57 -19.09 -3.52
C GLN A 32 1.01 -17.81 -2.82
N SER A 33 1.64 -17.89 -1.65
CA SER A 33 2.17 -16.71 -0.96
C SER A 33 3.25 -16.01 -1.78
N ILE A 34 4.15 -16.76 -2.42
CA ILE A 34 5.17 -16.23 -3.33
C ILE A 34 4.51 -15.66 -4.58
N GLN A 35 3.57 -16.38 -5.21
CA GLN A 35 2.84 -15.88 -6.37
C GLN A 35 2.02 -14.63 -6.05
N ASN A 36 1.44 -14.48 -4.87
CA ASN A 36 0.73 -13.26 -4.48
C ASN A 36 1.68 -12.08 -4.28
N LEU A 37 2.91 -12.33 -3.81
CA LEU A 37 3.95 -11.30 -3.70
C LEU A 37 4.44 -10.81 -5.06
N TYR A 38 4.48 -11.66 -6.10
CA TYR A 38 5.05 -11.33 -7.42
C TYR A 38 4.01 -11.20 -8.56
N GLY A 39 2.82 -11.77 -8.40
CA GLY A 39 1.82 -12.00 -9.44
C GLY A 39 0.53 -11.19 -9.32
N GLN A 40 0.35 -10.38 -8.26
CA GLN A 40 -0.89 -9.61 -8.07
C GLN A 40 -0.69 -8.13 -7.71
N ILE A 41 0.14 -7.41 -8.46
CA ILE A 41 -0.18 -6.00 -8.69
C ILE A 41 -0.36 -5.84 -10.19
N LYS A 42 -1.60 -6.07 -10.66
CA LYS A 42 -2.00 -5.43 -11.92
C LYS A 42 -1.67 -3.95 -11.76
N PRO A 43 -0.93 -3.33 -12.70
CA PRO A 43 -0.57 -1.94 -12.56
C PRO A 43 -1.85 -1.14 -12.34
N LEU A 44 -1.89 -0.39 -11.25
CA LEU A 44 -3.03 0.45 -10.94
C LEU A 44 -3.13 1.50 -12.03
N VAL A 45 -4.30 1.58 -12.66
CA VAL A 45 -4.60 2.58 -13.68
C VAL A 45 -5.28 3.76 -13.02
N PHE A 46 -4.67 4.93 -13.18
CA PHE A 46 -5.12 6.20 -12.65
C PHE A 46 -5.66 7.06 -13.80
N LEU A 47 -6.75 7.79 -13.57
CA LEU A 47 -7.47 8.53 -14.61
C LEU A 47 -7.44 10.02 -14.29
N LYS A 48 -7.13 10.85 -15.28
CA LYS A 48 -7.29 12.30 -15.19
C LYS A 48 -7.77 12.84 -16.55
N GLY A 49 -8.96 13.42 -16.56
CA GLY A 49 -9.66 13.78 -17.79
C GLY A 49 -9.92 12.54 -18.65
N THR A 50 -9.40 12.53 -19.87
CA THR A 50 -9.52 11.41 -20.83
C THR A 50 -8.29 10.50 -20.88
N SER A 51 -7.27 10.77 -20.05
CA SER A 51 -5.98 10.08 -20.09
C SER A 51 -5.84 9.06 -18.96
N GLU A 52 -5.18 7.95 -19.28
CA GLU A 52 -4.76 6.92 -18.33
C GLU A 52 -3.30 7.13 -17.93
N TYR A 53 -3.02 6.95 -16.64
CA TYR A 53 -1.71 7.14 -16.02
C TYR A 53 -1.33 5.86 -15.28
N TYR A 54 -0.06 5.50 -15.39
CA TYR A 54 0.55 4.35 -14.72
C TYR A 54 1.60 4.89 -13.75
N LEU A 55 1.19 5.13 -12.51
CA LEU A 55 2.00 5.76 -11.47
C LEU A 55 2.64 4.69 -10.59
N ASP A 56 3.81 4.99 -10.02
CA ASP A 56 4.32 4.21 -8.90
C ASP A 56 3.43 4.49 -7.67
N VAL A 57 2.95 3.41 -7.04
CA VAL A 57 2.17 3.50 -5.80
C VAL A 57 2.95 4.19 -4.68
N ASN A 58 4.29 4.16 -4.73
CA ASN A 58 5.14 4.86 -3.77
C ASN A 58 5.01 6.39 -3.85
N ASP A 59 4.62 6.93 -5.00
CA ASP A 59 4.39 8.37 -5.20
C ASP A 59 3.01 8.83 -4.69
N ILE A 60 2.12 7.87 -4.38
CA ILE A 60 0.82 8.17 -3.81
C ILE A 60 0.97 8.48 -2.31
N LEU A 61 0.47 9.65 -1.92
CA LEU A 61 0.41 10.10 -0.53
C LEU A 61 -0.76 9.45 0.20
N PHE A 62 -1.93 9.47 -0.40
CA PHE A 62 -3.15 8.88 0.13
C PHE A 62 -4.19 8.65 -0.97
N PHE A 63 -5.15 7.79 -0.65
CA PHE A 63 -6.39 7.62 -1.38
C PHE A 63 -7.52 8.14 -0.51
N GLU A 64 -8.47 8.86 -1.11
CA GLU A 64 -9.72 9.23 -0.45
C GLU A 64 -10.94 9.03 -1.32
N THR A 65 -12.08 8.83 -0.69
CA THR A 65 -13.38 8.82 -1.38
C THR A 65 -13.94 10.23 -1.36
N ASP A 66 -14.12 10.80 -2.55
CA ASP A 66 -14.91 12.02 -2.77
C ASP A 66 -16.13 11.68 -3.63
N GLY A 67 -17.32 11.98 -3.10
CA GLY A 67 -18.60 11.57 -3.69
C GLY A 67 -18.68 10.05 -3.95
N ARG A 68 -18.64 9.66 -5.23
CA ARG A 68 -18.77 8.26 -5.68
C ARG A 68 -17.45 7.66 -6.17
N GLN A 69 -16.39 8.46 -6.24
CA GLN A 69 -15.10 8.09 -6.82
C GLN A 69 -14.04 8.01 -5.74
N VAL A 70 -13.00 7.22 -6.00
CA VAL A 70 -11.80 7.21 -5.18
C VAL A 70 -10.74 7.99 -5.93
N HIS A 71 -10.07 8.87 -5.20
CA HIS A 71 -9.06 9.77 -5.69
C HIS A 71 -7.73 9.38 -5.06
N ALA A 72 -6.71 9.21 -5.88
CA ALA A 72 -5.34 8.97 -5.50
C ALA A 72 -4.57 10.29 -5.59
N HIS A 73 -4.03 10.75 -4.46
CA HIS A 73 -3.34 12.02 -4.39
C HIS A 73 -1.84 11.78 -4.39
N THR A 74 -1.18 12.30 -5.41
CA THR A 74 0.26 12.51 -5.39
C THR A 74 0.56 13.85 -4.71
N ARG A 75 1.85 14.22 -4.63
CA ARG A 75 2.27 15.53 -4.13
C ARG A 75 1.63 16.67 -4.92
N ASP A 76 1.71 16.58 -6.23
CA ASP A 76 1.42 17.70 -7.14
C ASP A 76 0.06 17.55 -7.82
N ASP A 77 -0.53 16.35 -7.79
CA ASP A 77 -1.71 16.04 -8.59
C ASP A 77 -2.67 15.05 -7.90
N GLU A 78 -3.77 14.77 -8.58
CA GLU A 78 -4.86 13.92 -8.15
C GLU A 78 -5.46 13.16 -9.34
N TYR A 79 -5.75 11.88 -9.13
CA TYR A 79 -6.24 10.98 -10.16
C TYR A 79 -7.38 10.13 -9.65
N VAL A 80 -8.37 9.88 -10.49
CA VAL A 80 -9.44 8.94 -10.18
C VAL A 80 -8.94 7.51 -10.38
N ILE A 81 -9.30 6.62 -9.45
CA ILE A 81 -9.04 5.19 -9.57
C ILE A 81 -10.36 4.41 -9.56
N ARG A 82 -10.44 3.36 -10.38
CA ARG A 82 -11.68 2.57 -10.55
C ARG A 82 -11.99 1.63 -9.39
N TYR A 83 -11.05 1.47 -8.46
CA TYR A 83 -11.21 0.64 -7.28
C TYR A 83 -11.93 1.39 -6.16
N ARG A 84 -12.72 0.66 -5.38
CA ARG A 84 -13.26 1.10 -4.10
C ARG A 84 -12.16 1.06 -3.04
N LEU A 85 -12.34 1.88 -2.00
CA LEU A 85 -11.35 1.99 -0.94
C LEU A 85 -11.08 0.67 -0.20
N TYR A 86 -12.08 -0.21 -0.04
CA TYR A 86 -11.86 -1.52 0.56
C TYR A 86 -11.07 -2.47 -0.36
N GLU A 87 -11.29 -2.41 -1.68
CA GLU A 87 -10.51 -3.20 -2.65
C GLU A 87 -9.06 -2.75 -2.67
N LEU A 88 -8.83 -1.43 -2.55
CA LEU A 88 -7.49 -0.88 -2.40
C LEU A 88 -6.86 -1.28 -1.07
N GLU A 89 -7.62 -1.40 0.02
CA GLU A 89 -7.07 -1.85 1.30
C GLU A 89 -6.56 -3.30 1.23
N ASP A 90 -7.28 -4.17 0.53
CA ASP A 90 -6.90 -5.57 0.33
C ASP A 90 -5.71 -5.71 -0.63
N LEU A 91 -5.68 -4.89 -1.70
CA LEU A 91 -4.62 -4.91 -2.71
C LEU A 91 -3.34 -4.22 -2.23
N LEU A 92 -3.47 -3.06 -1.62
CA LEU A 92 -2.37 -2.22 -1.15
C LEU A 92 -2.00 -2.63 0.28
N THR A 93 -1.32 -3.76 0.40
CA THR A 93 -0.77 -4.20 1.69
C THR A 93 0.56 -3.51 1.99
N GLY A 94 1.10 -3.74 3.20
CA GLY A 94 2.41 -3.20 3.57
C GLY A 94 2.32 -1.73 4.00
N GLN A 95 2.71 -0.78 3.15
CA GLN A 95 2.88 0.62 3.54
C GLN A 95 1.57 1.41 3.67
N PHE A 96 0.48 0.92 3.09
CA PHE A 96 -0.79 1.61 3.11
C PHE A 96 -1.61 1.27 4.36
N VAL A 97 -2.23 2.29 4.96
CA VAL A 97 -2.98 2.17 6.21
C VAL A 97 -4.28 2.95 6.11
N ARG A 98 -5.39 2.30 6.42
CA ARG A 98 -6.68 2.97 6.53
C ARG A 98 -6.74 3.85 7.77
N ILE A 99 -7.11 5.12 7.59
CA ILE A 99 -7.15 6.13 8.66
C ILE A 99 -8.58 6.65 8.94
N SER A 100 -9.51 6.37 8.04
CA SER A 100 -10.91 6.69 8.19
C SER A 100 -11.77 5.76 7.33
N LYS A 101 -13.10 5.94 7.40
CA LYS A 101 -14.01 5.23 6.49
C LYS A 101 -13.76 5.60 5.03
N SER A 102 -13.23 6.79 4.77
CA SER A 102 -13.06 7.37 3.44
C SER A 102 -11.62 7.61 3.03
N ALA A 103 -10.60 7.25 3.83
CA ALA A 103 -9.20 7.49 3.46
C ALA A 103 -8.22 6.38 3.88
N ILE A 104 -7.26 6.11 2.98
CA ILE A 104 -6.08 5.25 3.17
C ILE A 104 -4.84 6.08 2.90
N ILE A 105 -3.84 6.05 3.77
CA ILE A 105 -2.58 6.79 3.54
C ILE A 105 -1.43 5.85 3.24
N ASN A 106 -0.43 6.36 2.52
CA ASN A 106 0.89 5.76 2.48
C ASN A 106 1.69 6.17 3.72
N SER A 107 1.87 5.23 4.66
CA SER A 107 2.62 5.48 5.89
C SER A 107 4.07 5.86 5.65
N ASN A 108 4.66 5.48 4.50
CA ASN A 108 6.03 5.85 4.14
C ASN A 108 6.20 7.33 3.83
N GLN A 109 5.14 7.97 3.34
CA GLN A 109 5.12 9.38 2.96
C GLN A 109 4.75 10.32 4.12
N VAL A 110 4.42 9.78 5.30
CA VAL A 110 4.09 10.58 6.48
C VAL A 110 5.32 11.35 6.96
N TYR A 111 5.18 12.66 7.07
CA TYR A 111 6.17 13.56 7.65
C TYR A 111 5.89 13.85 9.12
N ALA A 112 4.63 14.18 9.44
CA ALA A 112 4.23 14.54 10.80
C ALA A 112 2.81 14.09 11.13
N LEU A 113 2.60 13.79 12.40
CA LEU A 113 1.30 13.50 13.01
C LEU A 113 1.03 14.55 14.09
N THR A 114 0.04 15.40 13.89
CA THR A 114 -0.34 16.44 14.88
C THR A 114 -1.65 16.06 15.53
N ARG A 115 -1.63 15.92 16.86
CA ARG A 115 -2.84 15.65 17.66
C ARG A 115 -3.29 16.92 18.37
N SER A 116 -4.54 17.27 18.18
CA SER A 116 -5.24 18.28 18.99
C SER A 116 -6.29 17.61 19.88
N VAL A 117 -7.03 18.41 20.64
CA VAL A 117 -8.14 17.94 21.48
C VAL A 117 -9.26 17.31 20.63
N SER A 118 -9.50 17.84 19.42
CA SER A 118 -10.64 17.45 18.58
C SER A 118 -10.25 16.63 17.35
N SER A 119 -9.00 16.68 16.90
CA SER A 119 -8.59 16.11 15.62
C SER A 119 -7.16 15.56 15.64
N ILE A 120 -6.90 14.64 14.72
CA ILE A 120 -5.58 14.09 14.47
C ILE A 120 -5.30 14.29 12.99
N VAL A 121 -4.20 14.96 12.66
CA VAL A 121 -3.86 15.36 11.30
C VAL A 121 -2.55 14.69 10.88
N VAL A 122 -2.55 14.10 9.70
CA VAL A 122 -1.36 13.60 9.01
C VAL A 122 -0.92 14.62 7.98
N ARG A 123 0.38 14.94 7.97
CA ARG A 123 1.05 15.74 6.93
C ARG A 123 2.07 14.89 6.21
N PHE A 124 2.25 15.15 4.92
CA PHE A 124 3.10 14.35 4.03
C PHE A 124 4.40 15.06 3.68
N GLN A 125 5.41 14.28 3.31
CA GLN A 125 6.72 14.80 2.91
C GLN A 125 6.62 15.63 1.63
N ASN A 126 7.21 16.83 1.67
CA ASN A 126 7.27 17.75 0.53
C ASN A 126 5.88 18.07 -0.08
N SER A 127 4.80 18.03 0.70
CA SER A 127 3.45 18.35 0.21
C SER A 127 2.71 19.22 1.23
N SER A 128 1.89 20.14 0.72
CA SER A 128 0.95 20.91 1.54
C SER A 128 -0.32 20.13 1.88
N LYS A 129 -0.54 18.96 1.27
CA LYS A 129 -1.73 18.13 1.51
C LYS A 129 -1.71 17.56 2.94
N GLN A 130 -2.91 17.46 3.52
CA GLN A 130 -3.10 16.91 4.86
C GLN A 130 -4.42 16.14 4.93
N VAL A 131 -4.47 15.13 5.79
CA VAL A 131 -5.68 14.31 5.99
C VAL A 131 -5.96 14.10 7.47
N TYR A 132 -7.25 13.96 7.79
CA TYR A 132 -7.72 13.77 9.15
C TYR A 132 -7.90 12.29 9.48
N VAL A 133 -7.35 11.86 10.61
CA VAL A 133 -7.46 10.50 11.11
C VAL A 133 -8.66 10.42 12.04
N SER A 134 -9.54 9.46 11.79
CA SER A 134 -10.66 9.19 12.68
C SER A 134 -10.22 8.41 13.91
N ARG A 135 -10.86 8.67 15.06
CA ARG A 135 -10.46 8.11 16.37
C ARG A 135 -10.31 6.59 16.36
N ARG A 136 -11.21 5.89 15.64
CA ARG A 136 -11.21 4.42 15.52
C ARG A 136 -9.92 3.86 14.90
N TYR A 137 -9.32 4.56 13.95
CA TYR A 137 -8.18 4.07 13.18
C TYR A 137 -6.84 4.59 13.69
N TYR A 138 -6.85 5.57 14.60
CA TYR A 138 -5.64 6.18 15.13
C TYR A 138 -4.67 5.17 15.74
N LYS A 139 -5.17 4.20 16.54
CA LYS A 139 -4.31 3.19 17.16
C LYS A 139 -3.56 2.38 16.10
N VAL A 140 -4.26 1.92 15.07
CA VAL A 140 -3.67 1.15 13.96
C VAL A 140 -2.58 1.96 13.24
N LEU A 141 -2.87 3.23 12.94
CA LEU A 141 -1.89 4.11 12.32
C LEU A 141 -0.66 4.33 13.20
N LYS A 142 -0.86 4.62 14.48
CA LYS A 142 0.22 4.88 15.43
C LYS A 142 1.14 3.67 15.55
N ASP A 143 0.57 2.47 15.75
CA ASP A 143 1.32 1.22 15.86
C ASP A 143 2.13 0.94 14.57
N LYS A 144 1.58 1.27 13.38
CA LYS A 144 2.29 1.14 12.11
C LYS A 144 3.50 2.07 12.03
N LEU A 145 3.34 3.33 12.42
CA LEU A 145 4.41 4.33 12.37
C LEU A 145 5.53 4.04 13.39
N GLU A 146 5.20 3.51 14.57
CA GLU A 146 6.20 3.13 15.57
C GLU A 146 7.07 1.95 15.12
N ARG A 147 6.52 1.00 14.37
CA ARG A 147 7.28 -0.14 13.80
C ARG A 147 8.24 0.24 12.66
N ARG A 148 8.19 1.48 12.17
CA ARG A 148 9.14 1.99 11.16
C ARG A 148 10.43 2.55 11.79
N ARG A 149 10.44 2.75 13.11
CA ARG A 149 11.63 3.18 13.86
C ARG A 149 12.56 2.00 14.09
#